data_AF-W8B097-F1
#
_entry.id   AF-W8B097-F1
#
_cell.length_a   1.000
_cell.length_b   1.000
_cell.length_c   1.000
_cell.angle_alpha   90.00
_cell.angle_beta   90.00
_cell.angle_gamma   90.00
#
_symmetry.space_group_name_H-M   'P 1'
#
loop_
_entity.id
_entity.type
_entity.pdbx_description
1 polymer ?
#
loop_
_entity_poly.entity_id
_entity_poly.type
_entity_poly.pdbx_seq_one_letter_code
_entity_poly.pdbx_strand_id
1 'polypeptide(L)'
;MANSSEFLHFLKSDRHISAFSVQAQEVLAESVQTAFRNLVNCFRMELSQTLNQFLSETIDHDSAAGLVLTVLGSAMALLRRCRVNAALTIQLFSQLFHYINVICFNTIVANSHMCTAEWGKVMSERLQLLELWAERQGLELAADCHLAKINQCAQFLQAPKSSVEEIQQLACSCFRLNSLQMSALLQQEKIPRNLVDTAIRMAESVADELTRSDGREVRLEESPELHLALLLPDDGFSCDVVRGIPSGLVDF
;
A
#
# COMPACT_ATOMS: atom_id res chain seq x y z
N MET A 1 -12.21 -16.10 -6.84
CA MET A 1 -11.04 -16.01 -5.96
C MET A 1 -11.14 -17.02 -4.82
N ALA A 2 -11.93 -16.79 -3.76
CA ALA A 2 -12.01 -17.67 -2.58
C ALA A 2 -12.24 -19.16 -2.92
N ASN A 3 -13.32 -19.47 -3.66
CA ASN A 3 -13.64 -20.85 -4.04
C ASN A 3 -12.53 -21.50 -4.87
N SER A 4 -11.93 -20.76 -5.80
CA SER A 4 -10.85 -21.26 -6.65
C SER A 4 -9.58 -21.55 -5.85
N SER A 5 -9.24 -20.71 -4.86
CA SER A 5 -8.08 -20.92 -4.00
C SER A 5 -8.30 -22.08 -3.03
N GLU A 6 -9.50 -22.23 -2.47
CA GLU A 6 -9.87 -23.37 -1.62
C GLU A 6 -9.83 -24.68 -2.42
N PHE A 7 -10.40 -24.69 -3.63
CA PHE A 7 -10.41 -25.89 -4.45
C PHE A 7 -9.00 -26.27 -4.94
N LEU A 8 -8.18 -25.26 -5.28
CA LEU A 8 -6.78 -25.49 -5.60
C LEU A 8 -6.02 -26.13 -4.43
N HIS A 9 -6.22 -25.61 -3.21
CA HIS A 9 -5.61 -26.18 -2.02
C HIS A 9 -6.04 -27.64 -1.84
N PHE A 10 -7.33 -27.94 -1.95
CA PHE A 10 -7.85 -29.32 -1.86
C PHE A 10 -7.16 -30.27 -2.85
N LEU A 11 -7.05 -29.88 -4.13
CA LEU A 11 -6.40 -30.70 -5.15
C LEU A 11 -4.91 -30.93 -4.86
N LYS A 12 -4.21 -29.91 -4.35
CA LYS A 12 -2.79 -30.02 -3.98
C LYS A 12 -2.57 -30.92 -2.77
N SER A 13 -3.43 -30.81 -1.76
CA SER A 13 -3.31 -31.51 -0.49
C SER A 13 -3.72 -32.99 -0.57
N ASP A 14 -4.58 -33.37 -1.52
CA ASP A 14 -4.98 -34.77 -1.69
C ASP A 14 -3.88 -35.61 -2.37
N ARG A 15 -3.32 -36.56 -1.60
CA ARG A 15 -2.22 -37.43 -2.05
C ARG A 15 -2.57 -38.27 -3.29
N HIS A 16 -3.84 -38.62 -3.49
CA HIS A 16 -4.28 -39.47 -4.59
C HIS A 16 -4.64 -38.66 -5.83
N ILE A 17 -5.21 -37.46 -5.67
CA ILE A 17 -5.69 -36.63 -6.77
C ILE A 17 -4.60 -35.67 -7.29
N SER A 18 -3.69 -35.23 -6.43
CA SER A 18 -2.71 -34.17 -6.77
C SER A 18 -1.91 -34.47 -8.04
N ALA A 19 -1.39 -35.70 -8.17
CA ALA A 19 -0.58 -36.09 -9.33
C ALA A 19 -1.36 -36.14 -10.66
N PHE A 20 -2.69 -36.32 -10.63
CA PHE A 20 -3.52 -36.41 -11.84
C PHE A 20 -4.24 -35.09 -12.17
N SER A 21 -4.19 -34.10 -11.29
CA SER A 21 -4.94 -32.86 -11.40
C SER A 21 -4.09 -31.64 -11.76
N VAL A 22 -2.83 -31.83 -12.19
CA VAL A 22 -1.86 -30.75 -12.45
C VAL A 22 -2.43 -29.66 -13.36
N GLN A 23 -3.05 -30.02 -14.48
CA GLN A 23 -3.67 -29.05 -15.39
C GLN A 23 -4.81 -28.25 -14.72
N ALA A 24 -5.65 -28.92 -13.91
CA ALA A 24 -6.70 -28.23 -13.17
C ALA A 24 -6.12 -27.30 -12.10
N GLN A 25 -5.02 -27.70 -11.45
CA GLN A 25 -4.32 -26.86 -10.48
C GLN A 25 -3.75 -25.59 -11.12
N GLU A 26 -3.15 -25.69 -12.31
CA GLU A 26 -2.66 -24.55 -13.08
C GLU A 26 -3.80 -23.59 -13.45
N VAL A 27 -4.88 -24.11 -14.03
CA VAL A 27 -6.07 -23.31 -14.40
C VAL A 27 -6.68 -22.60 -13.19
N LEU A 28 -6.76 -23.27 -12.04
CA LEU A 28 -7.25 -22.67 -10.81
C LEU A 28 -6.30 -21.59 -10.27
N ALA A 29 -4.99 -21.80 -10.31
CA ALA A 29 -4.00 -20.80 -9.90
C ALA A 29 -4.10 -19.53 -10.76
N GLU A 30 -4.18 -19.67 -12.08
CA GLU A 30 -4.39 -18.56 -13.01
C GLU A 30 -5.74 -17.84 -12.77
N SER A 31 -6.78 -18.61 -12.46
CA SER A 31 -8.10 -18.07 -12.12
C SER A 31 -8.05 -17.24 -10.83
N VAL A 32 -7.31 -17.69 -9.82
CA VAL A 32 -7.10 -16.93 -8.58
C VAL A 32 -6.34 -15.64 -8.86
N GLN A 33 -5.24 -15.71 -9.62
CA GLN A 33 -4.45 -14.52 -10.01
C GLN A 33 -5.28 -13.50 -10.78
N THR A 34 -6.05 -13.95 -11.78
CA THR A 34 -6.91 -13.08 -12.59
C THR A 34 -8.01 -12.44 -11.74
N ALA A 35 -8.67 -13.22 -10.88
CA ALA A 35 -9.70 -12.71 -9.99
C ALA A 35 -9.14 -11.70 -8.97
N PHE A 36 -7.96 -11.97 -8.41
CA PHE A 36 -7.27 -11.06 -7.49
C PHE A 36 -6.94 -9.73 -8.18
N ARG A 37 -6.32 -9.77 -9.36
CA ARG A 37 -5.99 -8.57 -10.14
C ARG A 37 -7.24 -7.73 -10.46
N ASN A 38 -8.31 -8.37 -10.89
CA ASN A 38 -9.57 -7.67 -11.18
C ASN A 38 -10.17 -7.04 -9.92
N LEU A 39 -10.14 -7.74 -8.80
CA LEU A 39 -10.65 -7.22 -7.53
C LEU A 39 -9.84 -6.02 -7.03
N VAL A 40 -8.50 -6.08 -7.12
CA VAL A 40 -7.61 -4.95 -6.83
C VAL A 40 -7.97 -3.75 -7.73
N ASN A 41 -8.16 -3.98 -9.02
CA ASN A 41 -8.53 -2.91 -9.95
C ASN A 41 -9.88 -2.27 -9.62
N CYS A 42 -10.90 -3.04 -9.22
CA CYS A 42 -12.18 -2.50 -8.78
C CYS A 42 -12.00 -1.54 -7.60
N PHE A 43 -11.29 -1.96 -6.54
CA PHE A 43 -11.08 -1.10 -5.38
C PHE A 43 -10.15 0.08 -5.66
N ARG A 44 -9.16 -0.06 -6.56
CA ARG A 44 -8.35 1.08 -7.03
C ARG A 44 -9.21 2.13 -7.74
N MET A 45 -10.17 1.71 -8.57
CA MET A 45 -11.11 2.63 -9.22
C MET A 45 -11.99 3.35 -8.20
N GLU A 46 -12.50 2.65 -7.17
CA GLU A 46 -13.25 3.27 -6.08
C GLU A 46 -12.39 4.25 -5.28
N LEU A 47 -11.16 3.88 -4.92
CA LEU A 47 -10.22 4.78 -4.24
C LEU A 47 -9.88 6.02 -5.08
N SER A 48 -9.75 5.87 -6.40
CA SER A 48 -9.46 7.01 -7.29
C SER A 48 -10.52 8.11 -7.20
N GLN A 49 -11.76 7.75 -6.85
CA GLN A 49 -12.88 8.68 -6.72
C GLN A 49 -12.89 9.41 -5.38
N THR A 50 -12.12 8.95 -4.40
CA THR A 50 -12.06 9.50 -3.04
C THR A 50 -10.74 10.20 -2.71
N LEU A 51 -9.66 9.85 -3.41
CA LEU A 51 -8.31 10.36 -3.09
C LEU A 51 -8.13 11.86 -3.37
N ASN A 52 -8.87 12.44 -4.33
CA ASN A 52 -8.86 13.89 -4.53
C ASN A 52 -9.45 14.63 -3.33
N GLN A 53 -10.52 14.11 -2.72
CA GLN A 53 -11.12 14.64 -1.51
C GLN A 53 -10.20 14.41 -0.30
N PHE A 54 -9.51 13.27 -0.26
CA PHE A 54 -8.48 12.98 0.73
C PHE A 54 -7.28 13.94 0.67
N LEU A 55 -7.10 14.64 -0.44
CA LEU A 55 -6.09 15.69 -0.66
C LEU A 55 -6.73 17.08 -0.81
N SER A 56 -7.95 17.28 -0.30
CA SER A 56 -8.60 18.60 -0.30
C SER A 56 -8.26 19.39 0.97
N GLU A 57 -8.01 20.69 0.83
CA GLU A 57 -7.86 21.64 1.96
C GLU A 57 -9.20 22.00 2.61
N THR A 58 -10.31 21.80 1.90
CA THR A 58 -11.63 22.27 2.34
C THR A 58 -12.41 21.25 3.17
N ILE A 59 -11.91 20.01 3.26
CA ILE A 59 -12.55 18.91 3.97
C ILE A 59 -11.78 18.68 5.27
N ASP A 60 -12.48 18.48 6.38
CA ASP A 60 -11.83 18.14 7.65
C ASP A 60 -11.17 16.74 7.60
N HIS A 61 -10.24 16.47 8.51
CA HIS A 61 -9.44 15.24 8.48
C HIS A 61 -10.29 13.98 8.62
N ASP A 62 -11.29 13.97 9.51
CA ASP A 62 -12.15 12.82 9.76
C ASP A 62 -13.03 12.51 8.55
N SER A 63 -13.65 13.53 7.94
CA SER A 63 -14.47 13.36 6.74
C SER A 63 -13.63 12.89 5.55
N ALA A 64 -12.45 13.48 5.34
CA ALA A 64 -11.54 13.11 4.26
C ALA A 64 -11.07 11.66 4.40
N ALA A 65 -10.58 11.27 5.59
CA ALA A 65 -10.17 9.90 5.86
C ALA A 65 -11.35 8.93 5.82
N GLY A 66 -12.53 9.35 6.30
CA GLY A 66 -13.77 8.57 6.29
C GLY A 66 -14.19 8.07 4.90
N LEU A 67 -13.98 8.88 3.85
CA LEU A 67 -14.24 8.47 2.47
C LEU A 67 -13.33 7.32 2.02
N VAL A 68 -12.03 7.40 2.32
CA VAL A 68 -11.07 6.33 2.01
C VAL A 68 -11.36 5.09 2.85
N LEU A 69 -11.62 5.26 4.16
CA LEU A 69 -11.97 4.19 5.08
C LEU A 69 -13.26 3.47 4.70
N THR A 70 -14.22 4.15 4.06
CA THR A 70 -15.44 3.51 3.55
C THR A 70 -15.12 2.48 2.47
N VAL A 71 -14.19 2.79 1.56
CA VAL A 71 -13.75 1.86 0.51
C VAL A 71 -12.96 0.70 1.12
N LEU A 72 -11.98 1.00 1.98
CA LEU A 72 -11.18 -0.03 2.67
C LEU A 72 -12.04 -0.95 3.56
N GLY A 73 -13.01 -0.37 4.27
CA GLY A 73 -13.99 -1.09 5.08
C GLY A 73 -14.89 -2.01 4.26
N SER A 74 -15.35 -1.53 3.10
CA SER A 74 -16.16 -2.33 2.17
C SER A 74 -15.36 -3.51 1.59
N ALA A 75 -14.09 -3.29 1.25
CA ALA A 75 -13.19 -4.36 0.85
C ALA A 75 -13.02 -5.40 1.97
N MET A 76 -12.75 -4.98 3.20
CA MET A 76 -12.59 -5.89 4.33
C MET A 76 -13.86 -6.71 4.62
N ALA A 77 -15.02 -6.05 4.59
CA ALA A 77 -16.31 -6.71 4.79
C ALA A 77 -16.59 -7.76 3.72
N LEU A 78 -16.28 -7.46 2.46
CA LEU A 78 -16.42 -8.41 1.35
C LEU A 78 -15.52 -9.64 1.55
N LEU A 79 -14.23 -9.42 1.85
CA LEU A 79 -13.26 -10.50 2.02
C LEU A 79 -13.62 -11.42 3.20
N ARG A 80 -14.04 -10.85 4.34
CA ARG A 80 -14.54 -11.62 5.49
C ARG A 80 -15.79 -12.41 5.16
N ARG A 81 -16.78 -11.79 4.49
CA ARG A 81 -18.02 -12.47 4.09
C ARG A 81 -17.75 -13.64 3.16
N CYS A 82 -16.80 -13.49 2.24
CA CYS A 82 -16.37 -14.54 1.33
C CYS A 82 -15.34 -15.51 1.93
N ARG A 83 -14.99 -15.36 3.22
CA ARG A 83 -13.98 -16.15 3.92
C ARG A 83 -12.67 -16.29 3.15
N VAL A 84 -12.22 -15.19 2.56
CA VAL A 84 -10.94 -15.16 1.85
C VAL A 84 -9.81 -15.39 2.85
N ASN A 85 -8.84 -16.23 2.46
CA ASN A 85 -7.65 -16.50 3.27
C ASN A 85 -6.94 -15.20 3.70
N ALA A 86 -6.41 -15.18 4.94
CA ALA A 86 -5.75 -14.02 5.51
C ALA A 86 -4.56 -13.54 4.68
N ALA A 87 -3.75 -14.44 4.12
CA ALA A 87 -2.60 -14.08 3.28
C ALA A 87 -3.03 -13.37 1.99
N LEU A 88 -4.12 -13.80 1.36
CA LEU A 88 -4.69 -13.12 0.19
C LEU A 88 -5.29 -11.76 0.57
N THR A 89 -5.88 -11.66 1.77
CA THR A 89 -6.39 -10.41 2.32
C THR A 89 -5.26 -9.39 2.53
N ILE A 90 -4.17 -9.78 3.18
CA ILE A 90 -2.99 -8.93 3.41
C ILE A 90 -2.40 -8.47 2.08
N GLN A 91 -2.25 -9.37 1.10
CA GLN A 91 -1.73 -9.00 -0.22
C GLN A 91 -2.64 -8.02 -0.97
N LEU A 92 -3.97 -8.15 -0.84
CA LEU A 92 -4.90 -7.18 -1.43
C LEU A 92 -4.74 -5.81 -0.77
N PHE A 93 -4.71 -5.74 0.56
CA PHE A 93 -4.53 -4.47 1.27
C PHE A 93 -3.16 -3.85 1.03
N SER A 94 -2.11 -4.65 0.84
CA SER A 94 -0.79 -4.18 0.42
C SER A 94 -0.86 -3.41 -0.92
N GLN A 95 -1.64 -3.92 -1.88
CA GLN A 95 -1.88 -3.26 -3.16
C GLN A 95 -2.68 -1.95 -3.02
N LEU A 96 -3.64 -1.89 -2.09
CA LEU A 96 -4.45 -0.69 -1.84
C LEU A 96 -3.67 0.39 -1.09
N PHE A 97 -2.93 0.03 -0.04
CA PHE A 97 -2.07 0.95 0.70
C PHE A 97 -0.97 1.52 -0.20
N HIS A 98 -0.34 0.70 -1.05
CA HIS A 98 0.62 1.20 -2.04
C HIS A 98 -0.02 2.20 -3.00
N TYR A 99 -1.24 1.91 -3.46
CA TYR A 99 -1.97 2.83 -4.34
C TYR A 99 -2.26 4.17 -3.67
N ILE A 100 -2.76 4.16 -2.43
CA ILE A 100 -2.97 5.38 -1.63
C ILE A 100 -1.66 6.16 -1.48
N ASN A 101 -0.58 5.47 -1.07
CA ASN A 101 0.75 6.06 -0.92
C ASN A 101 1.22 6.77 -2.20
N VAL A 102 1.15 6.10 -3.36
CA VAL A 102 1.65 6.66 -4.62
C VAL A 102 0.82 7.84 -5.08
N ILE A 103 -0.52 7.76 -5.01
CA ILE A 103 -1.38 8.87 -5.43
C ILE A 103 -1.14 10.10 -4.54
N CYS A 104 -1.13 9.93 -3.22
CA CYS A 104 -0.87 11.03 -2.30
C CYS A 104 0.53 11.60 -2.47
N PHE A 105 1.55 10.75 -2.55
CA PHE A 105 2.94 11.16 -2.71
C PHE A 105 3.18 11.91 -4.02
N ASN A 106 2.76 11.35 -5.15
CA ASN A 106 2.95 11.96 -6.46
C ASN A 106 2.23 13.32 -6.54
N THR A 107 1.02 13.41 -5.98
CA THR A 107 0.27 14.67 -5.97
C THR A 107 0.98 15.75 -5.18
N ILE A 108 1.54 15.42 -4.01
CA ILE A 108 2.29 16.38 -3.19
C ILE A 108 3.60 16.77 -3.89
N VAL A 109 4.41 15.80 -4.30
CA VAL A 109 5.76 16.06 -4.82
C VAL A 109 5.73 16.80 -6.17
N ALA A 110 4.68 16.61 -6.97
CA ALA A 110 4.49 17.30 -8.25
C ALA A 110 3.84 18.69 -8.09
N ASN A 111 3.29 19.02 -6.93
CA ASN A 111 2.62 20.30 -6.67
C ASN A 111 3.35 21.09 -5.58
N SER A 112 4.16 22.05 -5.99
CA SER A 112 4.96 22.87 -5.06
C SER A 112 4.13 23.61 -4.00
N HIS A 113 2.84 23.88 -4.23
CA HIS A 113 1.96 24.48 -3.22
C HIS A 113 1.65 23.54 -2.07
N MET A 114 1.73 22.22 -2.30
CA MET A 114 1.53 21.19 -1.29
C MET A 114 2.83 20.80 -0.57
N CYS A 115 3.99 21.22 -1.08
CA CYS A 115 5.29 21.01 -0.43
C CYS A 115 5.49 21.99 0.75
N THR A 116 4.64 21.91 1.77
CA THR A 116 4.70 22.78 2.96
C THR A 116 4.52 21.98 4.24
N ALA A 117 5.00 22.53 5.36
CA ALA A 117 4.84 21.92 6.69
C ALA A 117 3.36 21.73 7.06
N GLU A 118 2.48 22.64 6.66
CA GLU A 118 1.03 22.54 6.89
C GLU A 118 0.45 21.31 6.19
N TRP A 119 0.79 21.11 4.91
CA TRP A 119 0.38 19.93 4.17
C TRP A 119 0.99 18.63 4.71
N GLY A 120 2.24 18.68 5.19
CA GLY A 120 2.84 17.55 5.92
C GLY A 120 2.03 17.19 7.17
N LYS A 121 1.56 18.18 7.93
CA LYS A 121 0.71 17.96 9.10
C LYS A 121 -0.65 17.39 8.73
N VAL A 122 -1.34 18.00 7.75
CA VAL A 122 -2.62 17.49 7.22
C VAL A 122 -2.50 16.03 6.80
N MET A 123 -1.40 15.68 6.13
CA MET A 123 -1.19 14.33 5.65
C MET A 123 -0.94 13.35 6.80
N SER A 124 -0.14 13.74 7.80
CA SER A 124 0.15 12.90 8.96
C SER A 124 -1.11 12.57 9.75
N GLU A 125 -1.95 13.58 10.01
CA GLU A 125 -3.21 13.40 10.75
C GLU A 125 -4.19 12.48 10.00
N ARG A 126 -4.28 12.61 8.68
CA ARG A 126 -5.15 11.77 7.85
C ARG A 126 -4.62 10.34 7.71
N LEU A 127 -3.32 10.14 7.57
CA LEU A 127 -2.71 8.80 7.50
C LEU A 127 -2.84 8.04 8.82
N GLN A 128 -2.68 8.73 9.95
CA GLN A 128 -2.84 8.12 11.27
C GLN A 128 -4.24 7.49 11.44
N LEU A 129 -5.29 8.09 10.87
CA LEU A 129 -6.64 7.52 10.89
C LEU A 129 -6.73 6.22 10.07
N LEU A 130 -6.03 6.15 8.93
CA LEU A 130 -5.96 4.94 8.11
C LEU A 130 -5.17 3.83 8.81
N GLU A 131 -4.04 4.18 9.44
CA GLU A 131 -3.17 3.26 10.16
C GLU A 131 -3.85 2.69 11.40
N LEU A 132 -4.51 3.53 12.20
CA LEU A 132 -5.28 3.07 13.36
C LEU A 132 -6.43 2.14 12.95
N TRP A 133 -7.05 2.40 11.79
CA TRP A 133 -8.03 1.46 11.24
C TRP A 133 -7.37 0.15 10.82
N ALA A 134 -6.22 0.19 10.15
CA ALA A 134 -5.49 -0.99 9.70
C ALA A 134 -5.06 -1.88 10.88
N GLU A 135 -4.54 -1.29 11.96
CA GLU A 135 -4.20 -1.97 13.22
C GLU A 135 -5.42 -2.72 13.79
N ARG A 136 -6.59 -2.07 13.84
CA ARG A 136 -7.84 -2.73 14.28
C ARG A 136 -8.28 -3.87 13.39
N GLN A 137 -7.79 -3.95 12.14
CA GLN A 137 -8.07 -5.06 11.22
C GLN A 137 -6.97 -6.14 11.23
N GLY A 138 -5.85 -5.95 11.92
CA GLY A 138 -4.67 -6.84 11.85
C GLY A 138 -3.87 -6.65 10.56
N LEU A 139 -3.81 -5.42 10.05
CA LEU A 139 -3.14 -5.04 8.80
C LEU A 139 -2.00 -4.02 9.02
N GLU A 140 -1.60 -3.79 10.27
CA GLU A 140 -0.59 -2.79 10.67
C GLU A 140 0.73 -2.95 9.90
N LEU A 141 1.26 -4.17 9.78
CA LEU A 141 2.53 -4.39 9.08
C LEU A 141 2.44 -4.07 7.59
N ALA A 142 1.28 -4.32 6.97
CA ALA A 142 1.07 -3.99 5.56
C ALA A 142 0.92 -2.47 5.37
N ALA A 143 0.20 -1.80 6.28
CA ALA A 143 0.06 -0.34 6.27
C ALA A 143 1.42 0.34 6.48
N ASP A 144 2.17 -0.05 7.51
CA ASP A 144 3.50 0.47 7.82
C ASP A 144 4.45 0.34 6.64
N CYS A 145 4.45 -0.83 5.98
CA CYS A 145 5.32 -1.08 4.84
C CYS A 145 4.93 -0.23 3.61
N HIS A 146 3.64 -0.18 3.28
CA HIS A 146 3.17 0.37 2.00
C HIS A 146 2.76 1.85 2.05
N LEU A 147 2.58 2.44 3.24
CA LEU A 147 2.39 3.89 3.44
C LEU A 147 3.69 4.61 3.85
N ALA A 148 4.80 3.88 4.01
CA ALA A 148 6.05 4.40 4.53
C ALA A 148 6.57 5.65 3.80
N LYS A 149 6.46 5.71 2.46
CA LYS A 149 7.04 6.82 1.69
C LYS A 149 6.23 8.11 1.89
N ILE A 150 4.90 8.06 1.84
CA ILE A 150 4.07 9.23 2.12
C ILE A 150 4.21 9.69 3.58
N ASN A 151 4.36 8.77 4.53
CA ASN A 151 4.69 9.10 5.93
C ASN A 151 6.04 9.82 6.06
N GLN A 152 7.09 9.28 5.43
CA GLN A 152 8.41 9.93 5.43
C GLN A 152 8.37 11.29 4.73
N CYS A 153 7.58 11.45 3.66
CA CYS A 153 7.34 12.74 3.01
C CYS A 153 6.68 13.75 3.96
N ALA A 154 5.61 13.32 4.65
CA ALA A 154 4.90 14.16 5.61
C ALA A 154 5.81 14.58 6.78
N GLN A 155 6.60 13.64 7.31
CA GLN A 155 7.62 13.90 8.33
C GLN A 155 8.67 14.89 7.83
N PHE A 156 9.18 14.70 6.61
CA PHE A 156 10.18 15.58 6.00
C PHE A 156 9.70 17.02 5.86
N LEU A 157 8.46 17.21 5.41
CA LEU A 157 7.86 18.55 5.26
C LEU A 157 7.70 19.29 6.59
N GLN A 158 7.43 18.57 7.68
CA GLN A 158 7.21 19.17 9.01
C GLN A 158 8.50 19.37 9.81
N ALA A 159 9.53 18.56 9.55
CA ALA A 159 10.75 18.58 10.35
C ALA A 159 11.49 19.92 10.23
N PRO A 160 12.10 20.42 11.32
CA PRO A 160 12.96 21.58 11.28
C PRO A 160 14.20 21.33 10.42
N LYS A 161 14.61 22.36 9.67
CA LYS A 161 15.73 22.32 8.73
C LYS A 161 16.66 23.50 8.98
N SER A 162 17.12 23.65 10.22
CA SER A 162 17.89 24.80 10.69
C SER A 162 19.39 24.57 10.70
N SER A 163 19.84 23.31 10.68
CA SER A 163 21.25 22.94 10.69
C SER A 163 21.58 21.75 9.78
N VAL A 164 22.87 21.57 9.50
CA VAL A 164 23.36 20.42 8.71
C VAL A 164 23.11 19.11 9.46
N GLU A 165 23.31 19.08 10.79
CA GLU A 165 23.06 17.93 11.65
C GLU A 165 21.59 17.48 11.57
N GLU A 166 20.66 18.43 11.63
CA GLU A 166 19.21 18.14 11.51
C GLU A 166 18.86 17.57 10.14
N ILE A 167 19.38 18.16 9.06
CA ILE A 167 19.20 17.63 7.70
C ILE A 167 19.77 16.21 7.60
N GLN A 168 20.91 15.95 8.22
CA GLN A 168 21.53 14.63 8.19
C GLN A 168 20.69 13.57 8.89
N GLN A 169 20.21 13.86 10.09
CA GLN A 169 19.32 12.96 10.83
C GLN A 169 17.99 12.74 10.08
N LEU A 170 17.46 13.80 9.47
CA LEU A 170 16.23 13.74 8.70
C LEU A 170 16.38 12.90 7.43
N ALA A 171 17.46 13.09 6.67
CA ALA A 171 17.74 12.30 5.47
C ALA A 171 17.94 10.80 5.79
N CYS A 172 18.57 10.47 6.93
CA CYS A 172 18.65 9.09 7.41
C CYS A 172 17.28 8.50 7.78
N SER A 173 16.38 9.29 8.35
CA SER A 173 15.04 8.84 8.74
C SER A 173 14.09 8.72 7.53
N CYS A 174 14.23 9.64 6.58
CA CYS A 174 13.45 9.73 5.34
C CYS A 174 14.17 9.06 4.16
N PHE A 175 14.85 7.93 4.42
CA PHE A 175 15.70 7.21 3.46
C PHE A 175 14.97 6.67 2.22
N ARG A 176 13.64 6.71 2.18
CA ARG A 176 12.86 6.33 0.99
C ARG A 176 12.72 7.48 -0.02
N LEU A 177 13.03 8.71 0.37
CA LEU A 177 12.96 9.88 -0.52
C LEU A 177 14.26 10.00 -1.32
N ASN A 178 14.16 9.98 -2.65
CA ASN A 178 15.32 10.12 -3.53
C ASN A 178 15.71 11.58 -3.75
N SER A 179 16.83 11.81 -4.42
CA SER A 179 17.41 13.14 -4.62
C SER A 179 16.46 14.11 -5.35
N LEU A 180 15.77 13.64 -6.39
CA LEU A 180 14.78 14.42 -7.14
C LEU A 180 13.58 14.80 -6.26
N GLN A 181 13.12 13.85 -5.45
CA GLN A 181 12.00 14.03 -4.52
C GLN A 181 12.35 15.04 -3.42
N MET A 182 13.51 14.90 -2.76
CA MET A 182 13.95 15.88 -1.76
C MET A 182 14.14 17.28 -2.36
N SER A 183 14.70 17.38 -3.57
CA SER A 183 14.85 18.66 -4.26
C SER A 183 13.49 19.33 -4.52
N ALA A 184 12.47 18.57 -4.94
CA ALA A 184 11.13 19.10 -5.17
C ALA A 184 10.43 19.53 -3.88
N LEU A 185 10.54 18.73 -2.81
CA LEU A 185 9.94 19.05 -1.51
C LEU A 185 10.55 20.31 -0.88
N LEU A 186 11.84 20.59 -1.10
CA LEU A 186 12.53 21.77 -0.57
C LEU A 186 12.39 23.02 -1.45
N GLN A 187 11.79 22.93 -2.64
CA GLN A 187 11.84 24.00 -3.64
C GLN A 187 11.26 25.34 -3.15
N GLN A 188 10.20 25.29 -2.32
CA GLN A 188 9.53 26.48 -1.77
C GLN A 188 10.04 26.87 -0.38
N GLU A 189 10.90 26.05 0.24
CA GLU A 189 11.41 26.33 1.57
C GLU A 189 12.47 27.43 1.54
N LYS A 190 12.34 28.40 2.45
CA LYS A 190 13.30 29.50 2.59
C LYS A 190 14.47 29.10 3.50
N ILE A 191 15.21 28.08 3.10
CA ILE A 191 16.38 27.58 3.83
C ILE A 191 17.69 27.88 3.09
N PRO A 192 18.84 27.96 3.80
CA PRO A 192 20.13 28.14 3.18
C PRO A 192 20.46 27.05 2.14
N ARG A 193 21.03 27.44 0.99
CA ARG A 193 21.35 26.51 -0.12
C ARG A 193 22.23 25.35 0.30
N ASN A 194 23.18 25.56 1.22
CA ASN A 194 24.04 24.49 1.72
C ASN A 194 23.26 23.38 2.45
N LEU A 195 22.10 23.68 3.05
CA LEU A 195 21.23 22.68 3.65
C LEU A 195 20.50 21.87 2.59
N VAL A 196 20.00 22.53 1.53
CA VAL A 196 19.41 21.87 0.36
C VAL A 196 20.41 20.93 -0.29
N ASP A 197 21.63 21.42 -0.57
CA ASP A 197 22.70 20.63 -1.17
C ASP A 197 23.08 19.42 -0.31
N THR A 198 23.01 19.56 1.02
CA THR A 198 23.30 18.46 1.94
C THR A 198 22.20 17.40 1.91
N ALA A 199 20.93 17.79 1.91
CA ALA A 199 19.80 16.86 1.80
C ALA A 199 19.88 16.06 0.49
N ILE A 200 20.11 16.75 -0.64
CA ILE A 200 20.24 16.11 -1.96
C ILE A 200 21.40 15.12 -1.99
N ARG A 201 22.60 15.52 -1.56
CA ARG A 201 23.77 14.62 -1.52
C ARG A 201 23.53 13.36 -0.69
N MET A 202 22.79 13.48 0.41
CA MET A 202 22.49 12.32 1.24
C MET A 202 21.50 11.37 0.58
N ALA A 203 20.45 11.90 -0.03
CA ALA A 203 19.52 11.10 -0.82
C ALA A 203 20.23 10.40 -2.00
N GLU A 204 21.17 11.09 -2.67
CA GLU A 204 22.02 10.50 -3.71
C GLU A 204 22.83 9.31 -3.18
N SER A 205 23.42 9.43 -1.99
CA SER A 205 24.25 8.37 -1.39
C SER A 205 23.48 7.18 -0.80
N VAL A 206 22.16 7.29 -0.62
CA VAL A 206 21.36 6.26 0.04
C VAL A 206 20.20 5.81 -0.85
N ALA A 207 19.22 6.67 -1.04
CA ALA A 207 17.98 6.35 -1.75
C ALA A 207 18.23 6.11 -3.26
N ASP A 208 19.05 6.95 -3.90
CA ASP A 208 19.37 6.79 -5.32
C ASP A 208 20.26 5.57 -5.55
N GLU A 209 21.27 5.35 -4.71
CA GLU A 209 22.12 4.15 -4.78
C GLU A 209 21.30 2.87 -4.63
N LEU A 210 20.40 2.82 -3.64
CA LEU A 210 19.48 1.70 -3.46
C LEU A 210 18.60 1.50 -4.70
N THR A 211 18.02 2.57 -5.22
CA THR A 211 17.17 2.53 -6.44
C THR A 211 17.95 1.99 -7.64
N ARG A 212 19.19 2.45 -7.85
CA ARG A 212 20.05 1.96 -8.95
C ARG A 212 20.49 0.51 -8.72
N SER A 213 20.74 0.11 -7.47
CA SER A 213 21.11 -1.27 -7.14
C SER A 213 19.98 -2.28 -7.43
N ASP A 214 18.72 -1.82 -7.33
CA ASP A 214 17.53 -2.58 -7.76
C ASP A 214 17.33 -2.58 -9.29
N GLY A 215 18.24 -1.99 -10.07
CA GLY A 215 18.11 -1.84 -11.51
C GLY A 215 17.02 -0.86 -11.96
N ARG A 216 16.59 0.04 -11.07
CA ARG A 216 15.56 1.04 -11.33
C ARG A 216 16.19 2.42 -11.59
N GLU A 217 15.45 3.24 -12.34
CA GLU A 217 15.80 4.63 -12.58
C GLU A 217 15.29 5.53 -11.44
N VAL A 218 16.09 6.52 -11.05
CA VAL A 218 15.67 7.54 -10.09
C VAL A 218 14.67 8.47 -10.77
N ARG A 219 13.46 8.58 -10.20
CA ARG A 219 12.35 9.37 -10.76
C ARG A 219 11.70 10.22 -9.69
N LEU A 220 11.13 11.34 -10.10
CA LEU A 220 10.36 12.20 -9.20
C LEU A 220 9.12 11.46 -8.68
N GLU A 221 8.34 10.89 -9.59
CA GLU A 221 7.09 10.19 -9.29
C GLU A 221 7.30 8.68 -9.14
N GLU A 222 6.55 8.09 -8.21
CA GLU A 222 6.50 6.64 -7.99
C GLU A 222 5.53 5.97 -8.96
N SER A 223 5.78 4.68 -9.25
CA SER A 223 4.88 3.89 -10.10
C SER A 223 3.63 3.45 -9.35
N PRO A 224 2.42 3.61 -9.92
CA PRO A 224 1.19 3.08 -9.35
C PRO A 224 1.11 1.53 -9.40
N GLU A 225 2.01 0.89 -10.13
CA GLU A 225 2.10 -0.56 -10.24
C GLU A 225 3.04 -1.12 -9.16
N LEU A 226 2.44 -1.85 -8.21
CA LEU A 226 3.20 -2.66 -7.26
C LEU A 226 3.44 -4.04 -7.87
N HIS A 227 4.68 -4.27 -8.28
CA HIS A 227 5.14 -5.50 -8.91
C HIS A 227 5.35 -6.64 -7.88
N LEU A 228 4.31 -6.95 -7.12
CA LEU A 228 4.30 -8.09 -6.19
C LEU A 228 3.63 -9.28 -6.86
N ALA A 229 4.36 -10.38 -7.02
CA ALA A 229 3.77 -11.64 -7.46
C ALA A 229 2.76 -12.13 -6.41
N LEU A 230 1.57 -12.56 -6.86
CA LEU A 230 0.59 -13.14 -5.95
C LEU A 230 1.12 -14.45 -5.38
N LEU A 231 1.30 -14.50 -4.06
CA LEU A 231 1.67 -15.69 -3.33
C LEU A 231 0.40 -16.42 -2.90
N LEU A 232 0.21 -17.64 -3.40
CA LEU A 232 -0.89 -18.49 -2.96
C LEU A 232 -0.54 -19.08 -1.59
N PRO A 233 -1.42 -18.97 -0.58
CA PRO A 233 -1.16 -19.56 0.72
C PRO A 233 -1.15 -21.09 0.65
N ASP A 234 -0.35 -21.71 1.51
CA ASP A 234 -0.28 -23.16 1.67
C ASP A 234 -1.20 -23.67 2.79
N ASP A 235 -1.66 -22.79 3.67
CA ASP A 235 -2.47 -23.12 4.86
C ASP A 235 -3.57 -22.07 5.14
N GLY A 236 -4.36 -22.29 6.20
CA GLY A 236 -5.37 -21.34 6.67
C GLY A 236 -6.66 -21.34 5.83
N PHE A 237 -6.96 -22.45 5.16
CA PHE A 237 -8.16 -22.60 4.34
C PHE A 237 -9.35 -23.10 5.16
N SER A 238 -10.56 -22.72 4.75
CA SER A 238 -11.79 -23.08 5.45
C SER A 238 -12.08 -24.58 5.35
N CYS A 239 -11.70 -25.23 4.24
CA CYS A 239 -11.91 -26.66 4.04
C CYS A 239 -11.18 -27.55 5.07
N ASP A 240 -10.13 -27.04 5.71
CA ASP A 240 -9.41 -27.77 6.76
C ASP A 240 -10.25 -27.94 8.04
N VAL A 241 -11.08 -26.94 8.34
CA VAL A 241 -11.82 -26.82 9.61
C VAL A 241 -13.31 -27.17 9.46
N VAL A 242 -13.92 -26.84 8.31
CA VAL A 242 -15.34 -27.09 8.07
C VAL A 242 -15.59 -28.59 7.88
N ARG A 243 -16.61 -29.12 8.56
CA ARG A 243 -17.04 -30.52 8.51
C ARG A 243 -18.55 -30.60 8.27
N GLY A 244 -18.97 -31.62 7.54
CA GLY A 244 -20.38 -31.90 7.24
C GLY A 244 -20.95 -31.08 6.08
N ILE A 245 -22.23 -31.32 5.79
CA ILE A 245 -22.99 -30.61 4.74
C ILE A 245 -23.84 -29.54 5.44
N PRO A 246 -23.79 -28.26 5.02
CA PRO A 246 -24.63 -27.22 5.59
C PRO A 246 -26.12 -27.58 5.49
N SER A 247 -26.87 -27.31 6.56
CA SER A 247 -28.34 -27.41 6.55
C SER A 247 -28.90 -26.49 5.45
N GLY A 248 -29.56 -27.08 4.45
CA GLY A 248 -30.07 -26.40 3.25
C GLY A 248 -29.41 -26.84 1.94
N LEU A 249 -28.28 -27.55 1.98
CA LEU A 249 -27.69 -28.22 0.80
C LEU A 249 -28.17 -29.67 0.64
N VAL A 250 -28.80 -30.23 1.68
CA VAL A 250 -29.36 -31.59 1.68
C VAL A 250 -30.64 -31.66 0.82
N ASP A 251 -31.27 -30.52 0.56
CA ASP A 251 -32.54 -30.39 -0.17
C ASP A 251 -32.36 -29.97 -1.65
N PHE A 252 -31.12 -29.87 -2.13
CA PHE A 252 -30.77 -29.53 -3.52
C PHE A 252 -30.30 -30.74 -4.33
#